data_AF-A0AAJ0EAX4-F1
#
_entry.id   AF-A0AAJ0EAX4-F1
#
_cell.length_a   1.000
_cell.length_b   1.000
_cell.length_c   1.000
_cell.angle_alpha   90.00
_cell.angle_beta   90.00
_cell.angle_gamma   90.00
#
_symmetry.space_group_name_H-M   'P 1'
#
loop_
_entity.id
_entity.type
_entity.pdbx_description
1 polymer ?
#
loop_
_entity_poly.entity_id
_entity_poly.type
_entity_poly.pdbx_seq_one_letter_code
_entity_poly.pdbx_strand_id
1 'polypeptide(L)'
;MIKKTLPQERWKDCKMSIPSISWQHMYLANGTAFSPGVYTSDKDYFIDLAAAFRSEIQALYDAGLRSIQVDDPNLTFFVTKDFREGLRGDGVDPEALLDLYIWAHNQVLRDLPADLHMGIHLCRGNMPGQPSFAKGSYEKIAAKVFPKLNYQTFYLEFDDPRVSGHFEPLRFVPQGKNVVLGLVSTKVADLDNKDALVRVYEAAEVMAKGQRRNVSDVLADSLAVSPQCGRASFIINHDVATEDRMWEKLVLVRDVARSIWEDAV
;
A
#
# COMPACT_ATOMS: atom_id res chain seq x y z
N MET A 1 -18.05 -4.45 15.00
CA MET A 1 -18.88 -3.73 14.01
C MET A 1 -19.20 -4.66 12.84
N ILE A 2 -18.20 -5.15 12.10
CA ILE A 2 -18.35 -6.08 10.94
C ILE A 2 -19.22 -7.31 11.25
N LYS A 3 -18.92 -8.07 12.32
CA LYS A 3 -19.69 -9.26 12.70
C LYS A 3 -21.17 -9.00 13.03
N LYS A 4 -21.54 -7.75 13.31
CA LYS A 4 -22.92 -7.33 13.60
C LYS A 4 -23.65 -6.83 12.35
N THR A 5 -22.92 -6.42 11.31
CA THR A 5 -23.46 -5.75 10.12
C THR A 5 -23.46 -6.63 8.87
N LEU A 6 -22.65 -7.70 8.85
CA LEU A 6 -22.55 -8.61 7.71
C LEU A 6 -22.81 -10.06 8.15
N PRO A 7 -23.50 -10.86 7.33
CA PRO A 7 -23.66 -12.28 7.61
C PRO A 7 -22.31 -13.01 7.49
N GLN A 8 -22.14 -14.11 8.22
CA GLN A 8 -20.85 -14.74 8.46
C GLN A 8 -20.15 -15.19 7.17
N GLU A 9 -20.92 -15.65 6.18
CA GLU A 9 -20.43 -16.09 4.88
C GLU A 9 -19.76 -14.98 4.06
N ARG A 10 -20.02 -13.70 4.39
CA ARG A 10 -19.42 -12.52 3.75
C ARG A 10 -18.18 -12.00 4.49
N TRP A 11 -17.85 -12.53 5.67
CA TRP A 11 -16.72 -12.01 6.45
C TRP A 11 -15.38 -12.22 5.73
N LYS A 12 -15.24 -13.30 4.97
CA LYS A 12 -14.05 -13.57 4.15
C LYS A 12 -13.82 -12.53 3.04
N ASP A 13 -14.88 -11.84 2.60
CA ASP A 13 -14.81 -10.80 1.57
C ASP A 13 -14.39 -9.45 2.17
N CYS A 14 -14.36 -9.34 3.50
CA CYS A 14 -13.95 -8.12 4.18
C CYS A 14 -12.42 -7.98 4.15
N LYS A 15 -11.97 -6.74 4.05
CA LYS A 15 -10.57 -6.36 4.22
C LYS A 15 -10.43 -5.48 5.46
N MET A 16 -9.42 -5.75 6.29
CA MET A 16 -9.03 -4.85 7.39
C MET A 16 -7.61 -4.32 7.19
N SER A 17 -7.39 -3.07 7.59
CA SER A 17 -6.07 -2.45 7.58
C SER A 17 -5.44 -2.50 8.98
N ILE A 18 -4.15 -2.79 9.05
CA ILE A 18 -3.30 -2.70 10.25
C ILE A 18 -2.11 -1.76 9.95
N PRO A 19 -1.52 -1.11 10.97
CA PRO A 19 -0.42 -0.15 10.73
C PRO A 19 0.86 -0.86 10.27
N SER A 20 1.82 -0.10 9.76
CA SER A 20 3.17 -0.59 9.47
C SER A 20 3.91 -1.05 10.74
N ILE A 21 4.67 -2.15 10.61
CA ILE A 21 5.62 -2.59 11.62
C ILE A 21 6.75 -1.58 11.86
N SER A 22 7.12 -0.81 10.84
CA SER A 22 8.21 0.17 10.93
C SER A 22 7.77 1.53 11.49
N TRP A 23 6.47 1.73 11.73
CA TRP A 23 5.88 3.02 12.09
C TRP A 23 6.65 3.71 13.22
N GLN A 24 6.66 3.12 14.42
CA GLN A 24 7.32 3.75 15.58
C GLN A 24 8.83 3.88 15.40
N HIS A 25 9.48 2.87 14.81
CA HIS A 25 10.93 2.87 14.61
C HIS A 25 11.41 4.05 13.76
N MET A 26 10.65 4.44 12.72
CA MET A 26 11.03 5.55 11.86
C MET A 26 10.83 6.93 12.50
N TYR A 27 9.82 7.08 13.37
CA TYR A 27 9.47 8.39 13.96
C TYR A 27 10.18 8.68 15.29
N LEU A 28 10.74 7.67 15.94
CA LEU A 28 11.54 7.83 17.16
C LEU A 28 13.00 8.10 16.82
N ALA A 29 13.70 8.79 17.72
CA ALA A 29 15.13 9.05 17.54
C ALA A 29 15.91 7.73 17.46
N ASN A 30 16.99 7.72 16.69
CA ASN A 30 17.83 6.53 16.53
C ASN A 30 18.28 5.98 17.90
N GLY A 31 18.15 4.67 18.10
CA GLY A 31 18.45 4.00 19.37
C GLY A 31 17.42 4.19 20.48
N THR A 32 16.25 4.79 20.19
CA THR A 32 15.18 5.03 21.20
C THR A 32 13.87 4.31 20.89
N ALA A 33 13.83 3.46 19.85
CA ALA A 33 12.66 2.66 19.49
C ALA A 33 12.23 1.67 20.60
N PHE A 34 13.15 1.34 21.51
CA PHE A 34 12.93 0.47 22.67
C PHE A 34 13.80 0.93 23.84
N SER A 35 13.44 0.54 25.06
CA SER A 35 14.17 0.92 26.26
C SER A 35 15.60 0.34 26.26
N PRO A 36 16.61 1.08 26.78
CA PRO A 36 17.98 0.59 26.85
C PRO A 36 18.10 -0.75 27.57
N GLY A 37 18.87 -1.67 27.01
CA GLY A 37 19.12 -3.00 27.59
C GLY A 37 18.04 -4.05 27.33
N VAL A 38 16.91 -3.71 26.69
CA VAL A 38 15.86 -4.69 26.34
C VAL A 38 16.25 -5.51 25.11
N TYR A 39 16.79 -4.86 24.07
CA TYR A 39 17.25 -5.51 22.85
C TYR A 39 18.69 -5.12 22.54
N THR A 40 19.42 -6.03 21.89
CA THR A 40 20.80 -5.81 21.44
C THR A 40 20.89 -5.26 20.02
N SER A 41 19.80 -5.32 19.25
CA SER A 41 19.73 -4.80 17.89
C SER A 41 18.29 -4.50 17.47
N ASP A 42 18.12 -3.68 16.43
CA ASP A 42 16.81 -3.43 15.81
C ASP A 42 16.17 -4.72 15.28
N LYS A 43 16.98 -5.71 14.87
CA LYS A 43 16.47 -7.00 14.40
C LYS A 43 15.81 -7.78 15.53
N ASP A 44 16.39 -7.79 16.73
CA ASP A 44 15.81 -8.48 17.88
C ASP A 44 14.47 -7.82 18.26
N TYR A 45 14.44 -6.48 18.27
CA TYR A 45 13.20 -5.71 18.43
C TYR A 45 12.14 -6.07 17.38
N PHE A 46 12.51 -6.10 16.10
CA PHE A 46 11.58 -6.41 15.02
C PHE A 46 11.12 -7.88 15.01
N ILE A 47 11.90 -8.82 15.54
CA ILE A 47 11.48 -10.23 15.68
C ILE A 47 10.31 -10.33 16.66
N ASP A 48 10.43 -9.71 17.83
CA ASP A 48 9.38 -9.73 18.86
C ASP A 48 8.16 -8.91 18.42
N LEU A 49 8.38 -7.75 17.80
CA LEU A 49 7.28 -6.97 17.23
C LEU A 49 6.56 -7.74 16.11
N ALA A 50 7.29 -8.43 15.23
CA ALA A 50 6.69 -9.27 14.21
C ALA A 50 5.88 -10.43 14.81
N ALA A 51 6.30 -11.00 15.95
CA ALA A 51 5.51 -12.00 16.66
C ALA A 51 4.19 -11.44 17.18
N ALA A 52 4.20 -10.22 17.73
CA ALA A 52 2.97 -9.53 18.14
C ALA A 52 2.03 -9.27 16.95
N PHE A 53 2.58 -8.82 15.82
CA PHE A 53 1.82 -8.64 14.57
C PHE A 53 1.21 -9.95 14.06
N ARG A 54 1.96 -11.05 14.07
CA ARG A 54 1.44 -12.37 13.67
C ARG A 54 0.33 -12.84 14.60
N SER A 55 0.43 -12.57 15.90
CA SER A 55 -0.64 -12.88 16.86
C SER A 55 -1.94 -12.14 16.53
N GLU A 56 -1.87 -10.85 16.23
CA GLU A 56 -3.04 -10.06 15.81
C GLU A 56 -3.62 -10.55 14.48
N ILE A 57 -2.76 -10.81 13.49
CA ILE A 57 -3.17 -11.36 12.20
C ILE A 57 -3.89 -12.70 12.37
N GLN A 58 -3.36 -13.58 13.23
CA GLN A 58 -3.99 -14.87 13.53
C GLN A 58 -5.35 -14.67 14.21
N ALA A 59 -5.46 -13.74 15.16
CA ALA A 59 -6.73 -13.43 15.80
C ALA A 59 -7.79 -12.91 14.81
N LEU A 60 -7.39 -12.07 13.85
CA LEU A 60 -8.26 -11.61 12.75
C LEU A 60 -8.67 -12.77 11.82
N TYR A 61 -7.73 -13.66 11.50
CA TYR A 61 -7.98 -14.85 10.68
C TYR A 61 -8.98 -15.81 11.35
N ASP A 62 -8.76 -16.12 12.63
CA ASP A 62 -9.64 -16.96 13.46
C ASP A 62 -11.02 -16.34 13.61
N ALA A 63 -11.10 -15.00 13.58
CA ALA A 63 -12.35 -14.27 13.56
C ALA A 63 -13.10 -14.34 12.22
N GLY A 64 -12.52 -14.95 11.18
CA GLY A 64 -13.14 -15.20 9.87
C GLY A 64 -12.60 -14.35 8.73
N LEU A 65 -11.61 -13.49 8.97
CA LEU A 65 -11.03 -12.63 7.95
C LEU A 65 -10.11 -13.43 7.02
N ARG A 66 -10.08 -13.08 5.74
CA ARG A 66 -9.17 -13.69 4.73
C ARG A 66 -8.38 -12.67 3.92
N SER A 67 -8.56 -11.37 4.19
CA SER A 67 -7.81 -10.30 3.54
C SER A 67 -7.38 -9.24 4.56
N ILE A 68 -6.08 -9.01 4.68
CA ILE A 68 -5.50 -7.98 5.55
C ILE A 68 -4.56 -7.11 4.73
N GLN A 69 -4.64 -5.80 4.95
CA GLN A 69 -3.75 -4.80 4.37
C GLN A 69 -2.86 -4.20 5.47
N VAL A 70 -1.56 -4.08 5.19
CA VAL A 70 -0.65 -3.26 6.00
C VAL A 70 -0.56 -1.87 5.38
N ASP A 71 -0.88 -0.83 6.14
CA ASP A 71 -0.74 0.56 5.70
C ASP A 71 0.67 1.06 6.05
N ASP A 72 1.52 1.21 5.02
CA ASP A 72 2.91 1.63 5.17
C ASP A 72 3.22 2.91 4.38
N PRO A 73 3.14 4.07 5.03
CA PRO A 73 3.67 5.32 4.48
C PRO A 73 5.19 5.47 4.64
N ASN A 74 5.83 4.69 5.52
CA ASN A 74 7.25 4.81 5.84
C ASN A 74 8.15 4.48 4.65
N LEU A 75 7.83 3.41 3.93
CA LEU A 75 8.57 2.98 2.74
C LEU A 75 8.55 4.03 1.63
N THR A 76 7.53 4.89 1.56
CA THR A 76 7.46 5.95 0.53
C THR A 76 8.41 7.12 0.81
N PHE A 77 8.82 7.36 2.06
CA PHE A 77 9.85 8.36 2.37
C PHE A 77 11.21 8.04 1.74
N PHE A 78 11.50 6.76 1.47
CA PHE A 78 12.74 6.40 0.76
C PHE A 78 12.75 6.84 -0.71
N VAL A 79 11.61 7.28 -1.26
CA VAL A 79 11.56 7.95 -2.56
C VAL A 79 12.15 9.36 -2.49
N THR A 80 11.87 10.09 -1.40
CA THR A 80 12.28 11.50 -1.28
C THR A 80 13.79 11.62 -1.08
N LYS A 81 14.38 12.59 -1.78
CA LYS A 81 15.82 12.89 -1.69
C LYS A 81 16.16 13.41 -0.30
N ASP A 82 15.39 14.38 0.17
CA ASP A 82 15.60 15.08 1.44
C ASP A 82 15.59 14.11 2.63
N PHE A 83 14.66 13.15 2.66
CA PHE A 83 14.64 12.12 3.71
C PHE A 83 15.91 11.28 3.72
N ARG A 84 16.35 10.81 2.54
CA ARG A 84 17.58 10.02 2.42
C ARG A 84 18.83 10.83 2.74
N GLU A 85 18.85 12.13 2.46
CA GLU A 85 19.96 13.02 2.84
C GLU A 85 19.95 13.32 4.34
N GLY A 86 18.77 13.50 4.95
CA GLY A 86 18.60 13.61 6.40
C GLY A 86 19.15 12.39 7.13
N LEU A 87 18.74 11.19 6.72
CA LEU A 87 19.27 9.94 7.26
C LEU A 87 20.81 9.87 7.17
N ARG A 88 21.40 10.24 6.04
CA ARG A 88 22.86 10.28 5.90
C ARG A 88 23.51 11.32 6.81
N GLY A 89 22.87 12.48 6.98
CA GLY A 89 23.30 13.51 7.94
C GLY A 89 23.32 12.99 9.38
N ASP A 90 22.36 12.14 9.72
CA ASP A 90 22.27 11.46 11.02
C ASP A 90 23.18 10.22 11.13
N GLY A 91 24.00 9.95 10.11
CA GLY A 91 24.92 8.80 10.07
C GLY A 91 24.24 7.45 9.80
N VAL A 92 22.98 7.46 9.34
CA VAL A 92 22.20 6.27 9.00
C VAL A 92 22.28 6.02 7.49
N ASP A 93 22.62 4.79 7.08
CA ASP A 93 22.56 4.40 5.66
C ASP A 93 21.10 4.14 5.24
N PRO A 94 20.53 4.95 4.32
CA PRO A 94 19.16 4.77 3.86
C PRO A 94 18.92 3.42 3.18
N GLU A 95 19.92 2.86 2.50
CA GLU A 95 19.77 1.59 1.81
C GLU A 95 19.71 0.43 2.79
N ALA A 96 20.58 0.44 3.81
CA ALA A 96 20.57 -0.54 4.89
C ALA A 96 19.28 -0.48 5.71
N LEU A 97 18.77 0.73 6.00
CA LEU A 97 17.51 0.90 6.71
C LEU A 97 16.31 0.40 5.90
N LEU A 98 16.28 0.66 4.59
CA LEU A 98 15.23 0.12 3.71
C LEU A 98 15.28 -1.41 3.67
N ASP A 99 16.47 -2.02 3.56
CA ASP A 99 16.61 -3.47 3.58
C ASP A 99 16.20 -4.06 4.96
N LEU A 100 16.44 -3.36 6.07
CA LEU A 100 15.94 -3.73 7.40
C LEU A 100 14.41 -3.73 7.46
N TYR A 101 13.76 -2.68 6.96
CA TYR A 101 12.29 -2.60 6.95
C TYR A 101 11.66 -3.66 6.04
N ILE A 102 12.19 -3.89 4.85
CA ILE A 102 11.75 -4.99 3.97
C ILE A 102 11.86 -6.33 4.71
N TRP A 103 12.98 -6.57 5.40
CA TRP A 103 13.17 -7.78 6.19
C TRP A 103 12.17 -7.90 7.34
N ALA A 104 11.89 -6.81 8.07
CA ALA A 104 10.94 -6.78 9.18
C ALA A 104 9.51 -7.07 8.72
N HIS A 105 9.06 -6.47 7.60
CA HIS A 105 7.79 -6.81 6.97
C HIS A 105 7.72 -8.29 6.62
N ASN A 106 8.78 -8.85 6.04
CA ASN A 106 8.82 -10.28 5.73
C ASN A 106 8.80 -11.16 6.98
N GLN A 107 9.26 -10.70 8.15
CA GLN A 107 9.08 -11.45 9.41
C GLN A 107 7.61 -11.49 9.85
N VAL A 108 6.84 -10.43 9.60
CA VAL A 108 5.38 -10.43 9.86
C VAL A 108 4.66 -11.46 9.00
N LEU A 109 5.13 -11.70 7.78
CA LEU A 109 4.47 -12.57 6.80
C LEU A 109 4.82 -14.07 6.94
N ARG A 110 5.65 -14.45 7.91
CA ARG A 110 6.05 -15.85 8.10
C ARG A 110 4.94 -16.68 8.74
N ASP A 111 4.85 -17.93 8.31
CA ASP A 111 4.00 -18.96 8.93
C ASP A 111 2.51 -18.57 9.05
N LEU A 112 2.05 -17.68 8.16
CA LEU A 112 0.65 -17.28 8.06
C LEU A 112 -0.18 -18.36 7.34
N PRO A 113 -1.50 -18.45 7.61
CA PRO A 113 -2.38 -19.39 6.91
C PRO A 113 -2.33 -19.24 5.39
N ALA A 114 -2.33 -20.37 4.67
CA ALA A 114 -2.11 -20.38 3.22
C ALA A 114 -3.23 -19.70 2.41
N ASP A 115 -4.44 -19.63 2.94
CA ASP A 115 -5.60 -18.96 2.33
C ASP A 115 -5.79 -17.50 2.81
N LEU A 116 -4.86 -16.97 3.61
CA LEU A 116 -4.85 -15.56 4.02
C LEU A 116 -4.16 -14.69 2.96
N HIS A 117 -4.88 -13.71 2.44
CA HIS A 117 -4.35 -12.73 1.50
C HIS A 117 -3.79 -11.51 2.23
N MET A 118 -2.51 -11.21 2.03
CA MET A 118 -1.82 -10.06 2.60
C MET A 118 -1.48 -9.03 1.52
N GLY A 119 -1.96 -7.81 1.72
CA GLY A 119 -1.60 -6.65 0.92
C GLY A 119 -0.79 -5.62 1.70
N ILE A 120 -0.13 -4.73 0.97
CA ILE A 120 0.51 -3.54 1.54
C ILE A 120 0.11 -2.30 0.74
N HIS A 121 -0.29 -1.25 1.43
CA HIS A 121 -0.56 0.05 0.84
C HIS A 121 0.61 0.99 1.07
N LEU A 122 1.23 1.45 -0.02
CA LEU A 122 2.34 2.40 0.01
C LEU A 122 1.78 3.83 -0.01
N CYS A 123 1.36 4.27 1.17
CA CYS A 123 0.66 5.53 1.39
C CYS A 123 1.59 6.73 1.20
N ARG A 124 1.09 7.79 0.55
CA ARG A 124 1.81 9.07 0.39
C ARG A 124 1.19 10.19 1.23
N GLY A 125 0.25 9.83 2.09
CA GLY A 125 -0.49 10.72 2.98
C GLY A 125 -1.77 11.24 2.36
N ASN A 126 -2.80 11.36 3.18
CA ASN A 126 -4.12 11.87 2.78
C ASN A 126 -4.60 13.04 3.66
N MET A 127 -3.69 13.92 4.08
CA MET A 127 -4.06 15.11 4.85
C MET A 127 -4.61 16.23 3.93
N PRO A 128 -5.84 16.71 4.15
CA PRO A 128 -6.42 17.79 3.34
C PRO A 128 -5.59 19.07 3.36
N GLY A 129 -5.38 19.69 2.20
CA GLY A 129 -4.64 20.94 2.07
C GLY A 129 -3.13 20.84 2.35
N GLN A 130 -2.64 19.66 2.76
CA GLN A 130 -1.22 19.40 2.97
C GLN A 130 -0.65 18.65 1.76
N PRO A 131 0.55 19.02 1.28
CA PRO A 131 1.23 18.22 0.27
C PRO A 131 1.42 16.78 0.75
N SER A 132 1.33 15.82 -0.17
CA SER A 132 1.81 14.45 0.08
C SER A 132 3.23 14.52 0.67
N PHE A 133 3.47 13.84 1.79
CA PHE A 133 4.78 13.88 2.45
C PHE A 133 5.86 13.11 1.68
N ALA A 134 5.45 12.24 0.74
CA ALA A 134 6.33 11.55 -0.19
C ALA A 134 5.94 11.83 -1.65
N LYS A 135 6.68 12.76 -2.28
CA LYS A 135 6.55 13.08 -3.71
C LYS A 135 7.66 12.41 -4.52
N GLY A 136 7.34 11.99 -5.74
CA GLY A 136 8.27 11.40 -6.68
C GLY A 136 7.92 9.95 -7.06
N SER A 137 8.50 9.50 -8.16
CA SER A 137 8.30 8.15 -8.68
C SER A 137 8.81 7.07 -7.73
N TYR A 138 8.07 5.95 -7.61
CA TYR A 138 8.51 4.75 -6.89
C TYR A 138 9.82 4.16 -7.44
N GLU A 139 10.30 4.63 -8.58
CA GLU A 139 11.52 4.22 -9.27
C GLU A 139 12.72 3.97 -8.34
N LYS A 140 12.91 4.83 -7.33
CA LYS A 140 14.04 4.72 -6.39
C LYS A 140 14.00 3.49 -5.50
N ILE A 141 12.81 2.96 -5.21
CA ILE A 141 12.63 1.84 -4.28
C ILE A 141 12.11 0.58 -4.97
N ALA A 142 11.47 0.71 -6.14
CA ALA A 142 10.73 -0.35 -6.81
C ALA A 142 11.54 -1.63 -7.07
N ALA A 143 12.80 -1.49 -7.51
CA ALA A 143 13.69 -2.63 -7.79
C ALA A 143 14.05 -3.45 -6.54
N LYS A 144 13.92 -2.88 -5.33
CA LYS A 144 14.06 -3.60 -4.07
C LYS A 144 12.70 -4.03 -3.51
N VAL A 145 11.77 -3.08 -3.42
CA VAL A 145 10.50 -3.24 -2.71
C VAL A 145 9.59 -4.27 -3.37
N PHE A 146 9.32 -4.17 -4.67
CA PHE A 146 8.37 -5.07 -5.33
C PHE A 146 8.81 -6.54 -5.37
N PRO A 147 10.08 -6.87 -5.70
CA PRO A 147 10.51 -8.27 -5.70
C PRO A 147 10.81 -8.82 -4.31
N LYS A 148 11.26 -8.00 -3.35
CA LYS A 148 11.69 -8.51 -2.03
C LYS A 148 10.58 -8.54 -0.97
N LEU A 149 9.54 -7.71 -1.06
CA LEU A 149 8.43 -7.78 -0.13
C LEU A 149 7.52 -8.96 -0.47
N ASN A 150 7.19 -9.78 0.52
CA ASN A 150 6.43 -11.02 0.31
C ASN A 150 4.90 -10.82 0.28
N TYR A 151 4.40 -9.59 0.21
CA TYR A 151 2.97 -9.32 0.03
C TYR A 151 2.47 -9.81 -1.33
N GLN A 152 1.20 -10.25 -1.37
CA GLN A 152 0.54 -10.66 -2.61
C GLN A 152 0.02 -9.45 -3.39
N THR A 153 -0.34 -8.36 -2.73
CA THR A 153 -0.91 -7.18 -3.38
C THR A 153 -0.25 -5.89 -2.91
N PHE A 154 0.08 -5.01 -3.87
CA PHE A 154 0.48 -3.63 -3.61
C PHE A 154 -0.67 -2.68 -3.95
N TYR A 155 -1.07 -1.83 -3.00
CA TYR A 155 -1.99 -0.71 -3.26
C TYR A 155 -1.17 0.56 -3.41
N LEU A 156 -1.09 1.08 -4.63
CA LEU A 156 -0.17 2.16 -5.01
C LEU A 156 -0.93 3.42 -5.44
N GLU A 157 -0.48 4.59 -4.98
CA GLU A 157 -1.08 5.87 -5.35
C GLU A 157 -0.52 6.36 -6.70
N PHE A 158 -1.40 6.58 -7.68
CA PHE A 158 -1.08 7.07 -9.01
C PHE A 158 -2.07 8.14 -9.52
N ASP A 159 -2.87 8.74 -8.65
CA ASP A 159 -3.91 9.70 -9.03
C ASP A 159 -3.35 10.93 -9.76
N ASP A 160 -2.23 11.49 -9.28
CA ASP A 160 -1.57 12.65 -9.90
C ASP A 160 -0.15 12.32 -10.38
N PRO A 161 0.10 12.20 -11.71
CA PRO A 161 1.43 11.93 -12.26
C PRO A 161 2.51 12.93 -11.83
N ARG A 162 2.15 14.17 -11.49
CA ARG A 162 3.09 15.19 -11.01
C ARG A 162 3.57 14.90 -9.59
N VAL A 163 2.81 14.11 -8.83
CA VAL A 163 3.09 13.73 -7.44
C VAL A 163 3.66 12.33 -7.35
N SER A 164 3.00 11.34 -7.97
CA SER A 164 3.37 9.93 -7.90
C SER A 164 4.39 9.51 -8.95
N GLY A 165 4.61 10.31 -9.99
CA GLY A 165 5.28 9.88 -11.22
C GLY A 165 4.38 9.00 -12.08
N HIS A 166 4.98 8.46 -13.14
CA HIS A 166 4.35 7.55 -14.11
C HIS A 166 4.54 6.07 -13.72
N PHE A 167 4.08 5.16 -14.59
CA PHE A 167 3.98 3.73 -14.30
C PHE A 167 5.27 2.92 -14.48
N GLU A 168 6.37 3.50 -14.98
CA GLU A 168 7.63 2.80 -15.26
C GLU A 168 8.10 1.88 -14.11
N PRO A 169 7.97 2.24 -12.83
CA PRO A 169 8.40 1.37 -11.72
C PRO A 169 7.70 0.00 -11.70
N LEU A 170 6.49 -0.12 -12.26
CA LEU A 170 5.73 -1.37 -12.31
C LEU A 170 6.45 -2.49 -13.08
N ARG A 171 7.43 -2.15 -13.93
CA ARG A 171 8.27 -3.14 -14.62
C ARG A 171 9.09 -4.03 -13.66
N PHE A 172 9.25 -3.61 -12.40
CA PHE A 172 9.95 -4.38 -11.37
C PHE A 172 9.01 -5.30 -10.58
N VAL A 173 7.69 -5.27 -10.83
CA VAL A 173 6.74 -6.16 -10.15
C VAL A 173 6.88 -7.58 -10.74
N PRO A 174 7.30 -8.58 -9.94
CA PRO A 174 7.41 -9.95 -10.43
C PRO A 174 6.03 -10.54 -10.74
N GLN A 175 6.00 -11.59 -11.57
CA GLN A 175 4.79 -12.39 -11.79
C GLN A 175 4.29 -12.99 -10.47
N GLY A 176 2.98 -13.17 -10.35
CA GLY A 176 2.33 -13.70 -9.13
C GLY A 176 2.09 -12.65 -8.04
N LYS A 177 2.28 -11.37 -8.33
CA LYS A 177 1.91 -10.25 -7.45
C LYS A 177 0.93 -9.33 -8.16
N ASN A 178 0.00 -8.80 -7.38
CA ASN A 178 -1.07 -7.94 -7.86
C ASN A 178 -0.77 -6.48 -7.52
N VAL A 179 -1.23 -5.56 -8.37
CA VAL A 179 -1.16 -4.12 -8.13
C VAL A 179 -2.57 -3.54 -8.24
N VAL A 180 -3.01 -2.88 -7.17
CA VAL A 180 -4.20 -2.05 -7.20
C VAL A 180 -3.77 -0.61 -7.46
N LEU A 181 -4.22 -0.08 -8.60
CA LEU A 181 -3.92 1.25 -9.09
C LEU A 181 -4.86 2.27 -8.44
N GLY A 182 -4.34 3.07 -7.52
CA GLY A 182 -5.04 4.18 -6.91
C GLY A 182 -5.12 5.38 -7.86
N LEU A 183 -6.07 5.36 -8.79
CA LEU A 183 -6.18 6.34 -9.89
C LEU A 183 -7.16 7.48 -9.61
N VAL A 184 -8.11 7.29 -8.69
CA VAL A 184 -9.13 8.28 -8.37
C VAL A 184 -8.71 9.04 -7.11
N SER A 185 -8.47 10.34 -7.22
CA SER A 185 -8.03 11.15 -6.08
C SER A 185 -9.08 11.18 -4.96
N THR A 186 -8.63 11.13 -3.71
CA THR A 186 -9.46 11.32 -2.50
C THR A 186 -9.27 12.69 -1.85
N LYS A 187 -8.44 13.55 -2.46
CA LYS A 187 -8.02 14.85 -1.93
C LYS A 187 -8.72 16.05 -2.57
N VAL A 188 -9.29 15.86 -3.76
CA VAL A 188 -10.02 16.90 -4.50
C VAL A 188 -11.47 16.52 -4.69
N ALA A 189 -12.36 17.50 -4.81
CA ALA A 189 -13.80 17.28 -4.99
C ALA A 189 -14.15 16.86 -6.43
N ASP A 190 -13.36 17.30 -7.41
CA ASP A 190 -13.60 17.03 -8.82
C ASP A 190 -13.57 15.52 -9.12
N LEU A 191 -14.49 15.09 -9.98
CA LEU A 191 -14.53 13.73 -10.50
C LEU A 191 -13.37 13.59 -11.49
N ASP A 192 -12.25 13.09 -10.98
CA ASP A 192 -11.07 12.86 -11.80
C ASP A 192 -11.30 11.79 -12.86
N ASN A 193 -11.19 12.26 -14.10
CA ASN A 193 -10.48 11.66 -15.22
C ASN A 193 -11.20 10.59 -16.06
N LYS A 194 -11.74 11.04 -17.20
CA LYS A 194 -12.18 10.23 -18.35
C LYS A 194 -11.08 9.29 -18.88
N ASP A 195 -9.82 9.50 -18.48
CA ASP A 195 -8.67 8.71 -18.94
C ASP A 195 -8.27 7.59 -17.97
N ALA A 196 -9.00 7.36 -16.87
CA ALA A 196 -8.67 6.28 -15.92
C ALA A 196 -8.54 4.92 -16.60
N LEU A 197 -9.41 4.62 -17.58
CA LEU A 197 -9.32 3.41 -18.41
C LEU A 197 -7.99 3.35 -19.18
N VAL A 198 -7.62 4.41 -19.89
CA VAL A 198 -6.36 4.51 -20.64
C VAL A 198 -5.17 4.26 -19.71
N ARG A 199 -5.19 4.86 -18.53
CA ARG A 199 -4.12 4.72 -17.53
C ARG A 199 -3.99 3.30 -16.98
N VAL A 200 -5.07 2.52 -16.87
CA VAL A 200 -4.99 1.10 -16.52
C VAL A 200 -4.25 0.33 -17.63
N TYR A 201 -4.54 0.60 -18.90
CA TYR A 201 -3.83 -0.03 -20.03
C TYR A 201 -2.35 0.37 -20.08
N GLU A 202 -2.01 1.65 -19.85
CA GLU A 202 -0.61 2.10 -19.76
C GLU A 202 0.16 1.35 -18.65
N ALA A 203 -0.44 1.20 -17.47
CA ALA A 203 0.14 0.44 -16.38
C ALA A 203 0.33 -1.04 -16.75
N ALA A 204 -0.67 -1.62 -17.42
CA ALA A 204 -0.63 -3.00 -17.90
C ALA A 204 0.49 -3.23 -18.93
N GLU A 205 0.69 -2.31 -19.87
CA GLU A 205 1.78 -2.38 -20.86
C GLU A 205 3.17 -2.38 -20.19
N VAL A 206 3.38 -1.48 -19.22
CA VAL A 206 4.66 -1.41 -18.51
C VAL A 206 4.93 -2.68 -17.71
N MET A 207 3.93 -3.16 -16.96
CA MET A 207 4.05 -4.37 -16.15
C MET A 207 4.22 -5.62 -17.01
N ALA A 208 3.47 -5.74 -18.11
CA ALA A 208 3.58 -6.81 -19.10
C ALA A 208 4.98 -6.87 -19.72
N LYS A 209 5.54 -5.71 -20.10
CA LYS A 209 6.91 -5.60 -20.61
C LYS A 209 7.95 -6.07 -19.57
N GLY A 210 7.81 -5.65 -18.31
CA GLY A 210 8.69 -6.09 -17.22
C GLY A 210 8.62 -7.59 -16.96
N GLN A 211 7.41 -8.15 -17.03
CA GLN A 211 7.14 -9.56 -16.77
C GLN A 211 7.32 -10.48 -17.99
N ARG A 212 7.50 -9.91 -19.19
CA ARG A 212 7.60 -10.63 -20.47
C ARG A 212 6.37 -11.51 -20.74
N ARG A 213 5.18 -10.96 -20.53
CA ARG A 213 3.87 -11.61 -20.80
C ARG A 213 2.94 -10.65 -21.54
N ASN A 214 1.77 -11.12 -21.97
CA ASN A 214 0.83 -10.26 -22.69
C ASN A 214 0.11 -9.29 -21.76
N VAL A 215 -0.29 -8.13 -22.30
CA VAL A 215 -1.10 -7.13 -21.60
C VAL A 215 -2.42 -7.72 -21.11
N SER A 216 -3.07 -8.56 -21.94
CA SER A 216 -4.30 -9.26 -21.58
C SER A 216 -4.15 -10.10 -20.31
N ASP A 217 -3.01 -10.77 -20.16
CA ASP A 217 -2.79 -11.67 -19.03
C ASP A 217 -2.53 -10.86 -17.75
N VAL A 218 -1.81 -9.75 -17.84
CA VAL A 218 -1.61 -8.80 -16.73
C VAL A 218 -2.93 -8.15 -16.30
N LEU A 219 -3.76 -7.74 -17.26
CA LEU A 219 -5.09 -7.23 -16.96
C LEU A 219 -5.93 -8.28 -16.24
N ALA A 220 -5.92 -9.53 -16.72
CA ALA A 220 -6.76 -10.60 -16.19
C ALA A 220 -6.43 -11.01 -14.75
N ASP A 221 -5.15 -11.04 -14.34
CA ASP A 221 -4.76 -11.64 -13.06
C ASP A 221 -3.93 -10.77 -12.12
N SER A 222 -3.47 -9.59 -12.56
CA SER A 222 -2.47 -8.82 -11.81
C SER A 222 -2.88 -7.38 -11.50
N LEU A 223 -3.92 -6.84 -12.12
CA LEU A 223 -4.32 -5.44 -11.95
C LEU A 223 -5.74 -5.29 -11.39
N ALA A 224 -5.91 -4.25 -10.58
CA ALA A 224 -7.21 -3.74 -10.18
C ALA A 224 -7.15 -2.20 -10.04
N VAL A 225 -8.28 -1.54 -9.84
CA VAL A 225 -8.38 -0.08 -9.66
C VAL A 225 -9.02 0.26 -8.32
N SER A 226 -8.56 1.34 -7.69
CA SER A 226 -9.14 1.88 -6.47
C SER A 226 -9.05 3.42 -6.43
N PRO A 227 -9.65 4.06 -5.41
CA PRO A 227 -9.22 5.38 -5.00
C PRO A 227 -7.74 5.39 -4.57
N GLN A 228 -7.10 6.57 -4.54
CA GLN A 228 -5.68 6.67 -4.20
C GLN A 228 -5.37 6.16 -2.78
N CYS A 229 -6.18 6.55 -1.79
CA CYS A 229 -5.94 6.27 -0.37
C CYS A 229 -7.29 6.13 0.37
N GLY A 230 -7.25 5.85 1.67
CA GLY A 230 -8.43 5.83 2.54
C GLY A 230 -9.08 7.22 2.66
N ARG A 231 -10.36 7.30 3.02
CA ARG A 231 -11.16 8.55 3.05
C ARG A 231 -11.19 9.26 4.40
N ALA A 232 -10.23 9.00 5.30
CA ALA A 232 -10.20 9.62 6.64
C ALA A 232 -10.14 11.17 6.61
N SER A 233 -9.73 11.77 5.49
CA SER A 233 -9.86 13.21 5.20
C SER A 233 -11.28 13.75 5.39
N PHE A 234 -12.31 12.91 5.20
CA PHE A 234 -13.72 13.23 5.44
C PHE A 234 -14.00 13.66 6.89
N ILE A 235 -13.36 13.00 7.87
CA ILE A 235 -13.60 13.25 9.31
C ILE A 235 -13.07 14.62 9.73
N ILE A 236 -12.06 15.14 9.02
CA ILE A 236 -11.34 16.37 9.39
C ILE A 236 -11.79 17.56 8.54
N ASN A 237 -12.40 17.34 7.36
CA ASN A 237 -12.70 18.43 6.43
C ASN A 237 -13.98 18.20 5.61
N HIS A 238 -15.11 18.70 6.14
CA HIS A 238 -16.44 18.58 5.53
C HIS A 238 -16.59 19.26 4.16
N ASP A 239 -15.71 20.19 3.81
CA ASP A 239 -15.84 21.01 2.59
C ASP A 239 -15.24 20.34 1.33
N VAL A 240 -14.30 19.39 1.48
CA VAL A 240 -13.54 18.81 0.35
C VAL A 240 -14.06 17.42 -0.07
N ALA A 241 -14.73 16.71 0.84
CA ALA A 241 -15.31 15.40 0.58
C ALA A 241 -16.64 15.28 1.32
N THR A 242 -17.75 15.30 0.60
CA THR A 242 -19.06 14.90 1.14
C THR A 242 -19.25 13.40 0.99
N GLU A 243 -20.21 12.82 1.71
CA GLU A 243 -20.57 11.41 1.56
C GLU A 243 -21.04 11.11 0.12
N ASP A 244 -21.85 11.99 -0.46
CA ASP A 244 -22.30 11.86 -1.86
C ASP A 244 -21.11 11.84 -2.83
N ARG A 245 -20.15 12.76 -2.68
CA ARG A 245 -18.93 12.79 -3.53
C ARG A 245 -18.05 11.57 -3.31
N MET A 246 -18.07 10.97 -2.12
CA MET A 246 -17.41 9.70 -1.86
C MET A 246 -18.08 8.57 -2.65
N TRP A 247 -19.41 8.47 -2.60
CA TRP A 247 -20.16 7.47 -3.34
C TRP A 247 -20.01 7.61 -4.86
N GLU A 248 -20.08 8.83 -5.39
CA GLU A 248 -19.86 9.09 -6.83
C GLU A 248 -18.48 8.61 -7.31
N LYS A 249 -17.44 8.83 -6.50
CA LYS A 249 -16.09 8.35 -6.83
C LYS A 249 -15.96 6.83 -6.72
N LEU A 250 -16.68 6.18 -5.81
CA LEU A 250 -16.74 4.71 -5.75
C LEU A 250 -17.49 4.14 -6.96
N VAL A 251 -18.56 4.81 -7.40
CA VAL A 251 -19.26 4.48 -8.65
C VAL A 251 -18.32 4.61 -9.85
N LEU A 252 -17.52 5.67 -9.92
CA LEU A 252 -16.52 5.83 -10.98
C LEU A 252 -15.51 4.68 -11.01
N VAL A 253 -14.96 4.30 -9.85
CA VAL A 253 -14.02 3.15 -9.74
C VAL A 253 -14.69 1.87 -10.24
N ARG A 254 -15.94 1.60 -9.83
CA ARG A 254 -16.73 0.46 -10.29
C ARG A 254 -16.94 0.47 -11.80
N ASP A 255 -17.32 1.61 -12.36
CA ASP A 255 -17.63 1.72 -13.79
C ASP A 255 -16.37 1.53 -14.65
N VAL A 256 -15.21 2.05 -14.20
CA VAL A 256 -13.91 1.75 -14.82
C VAL A 256 -13.61 0.26 -14.72
N ALA A 257 -13.78 -0.35 -13.55
CA ALA A 257 -13.52 -1.78 -13.39
C ALA A 257 -14.39 -2.64 -14.33
N ARG A 258 -15.69 -2.35 -14.41
CA ARG A 258 -16.64 -3.06 -15.29
C ARG A 258 -16.39 -2.86 -16.77
N SER A 259 -15.67 -1.80 -17.16
CA SER A 259 -15.25 -1.60 -18.55
C SER A 259 -14.06 -2.50 -18.97
N ILE A 260 -13.40 -3.14 -18.01
CA ILE A 260 -12.20 -3.98 -18.23
C ILE A 260 -12.47 -5.44 -17.85
N TRP A 261 -13.13 -5.67 -16.70
CA TRP A 261 -13.32 -6.98 -16.09
C TRP A 261 -14.81 -7.33 -16.02
N GLU A 262 -15.19 -8.47 -16.62
CA GLU A 262 -16.59 -8.92 -16.70
C GLU A 262 -17.17 -9.35 -15.34
N ASP A 263 -16.32 -9.77 -14.40
CA ASP A 263 -16.68 -10.22 -13.05
C ASP A 263 -16.62 -9.11 -11.99
N ALA A 264 -16.36 -7.86 -12.40
CA ALA A 264 -16.34 -6.71 -11.50
C ALA A 264 -17.73 -6.44 -10.89
N VAL A 265 -17.80 -6.51 -9.56
CA VAL A 265 -19.03 -6.30 -8.76
C VAL A 265 -19.53 -4.87 -8.83
#